data_AF-A0A4Y9ZNA9-F1
#
_entry.id   AF-A0A4Y9ZNA9-F1
#
_cell.length_a   1.000
_cell.length_b   1.000
_cell.length_c   1.000
_cell.angle_alpha   90.00
_cell.angle_beta   90.00
_cell.angle_gamma   90.00
#
_symmetry.space_group_name_H-M   'P 1'
#
loop_
_entity.id
_entity.type
_entity.pdbx_description
1 polymer ?
#
loop_
_entity_poly.entity_id
_entity_poly.type
_entity_poly.pdbx_seq_one_letter_code
_entity_poly.pdbx_strand_id
1 'polypeptide(L)'
;MYILIWCALHFNLNGSEVTGINGAVVHWTYGAWDAIRMAKGRLFSNDARIHRQLINSAITPTFRPLARWIRNLTLMFDHGFSARGERDDRLDRVEWGEEEAAPDNWNEDTLNNHITYERFMSAIGEGPQLDI
;
A
#
# COMPACT_ATOMS: atom_id res chain seq x y z
N MET A 1 1.64 2.41 5.74
CA MET A 1 1.22 1.02 5.51
C MET A 1 2.27 -0.02 5.89
N TYR A 2 3.52 0.06 5.39
CA TYR A 2 4.54 -0.96 5.71
C TYR A 2 4.78 -1.15 7.22
N ILE A 3 4.76 -0.08 8.01
CA ILE A 3 4.87 -0.14 9.47
C ILE A 3 3.68 -0.88 10.09
N LEU A 4 2.45 -0.63 9.61
CA LEU A 4 1.26 -1.33 10.09
C LEU A 4 1.37 -2.84 9.85
N ILE A 5 1.83 -3.24 8.65
CA ILE A 5 2.09 -4.64 8.31
C ILE A 5 3.18 -5.20 9.24
N TRP A 6 4.28 -4.47 9.44
CA TRP A 6 5.35 -4.86 10.34
C TRP A 6 4.83 -5.13 11.76
N CYS A 7 4.04 -4.22 12.31
CA CYS A 7 3.44 -4.35 13.63
C CYS A 7 2.51 -5.57 13.72
N ALA A 8 1.65 -5.77 12.72
CA ALA A 8 0.70 -6.89 12.69
C ALA A 8 1.37 -8.27 12.61
N LEU A 9 2.63 -8.35 12.18
CA LEU A 9 3.39 -9.59 12.03
C LEU A 9 4.31 -9.87 13.23
N HIS A 10 4.78 -8.83 13.93
CA HIS A 10 5.85 -8.96 14.93
C HIS A 10 5.46 -8.55 16.35
N PHE A 11 4.26 -8.01 16.58
CA PHE A 11 3.85 -7.60 17.92
C PHE A 11 2.57 -8.32 18.38
N ASN A 12 2.35 -8.27 19.69
CA ASN A 12 1.09 -8.57 20.36
C ASN A 12 0.46 -7.27 20.92
N LEU A 13 -0.82 -7.31 21.30
CA LEU A 13 -1.52 -6.12 21.83
C LEU A 13 -0.96 -5.60 23.16
N ASN A 14 -0.23 -6.43 23.91
CA ASN A 14 0.46 -6.02 25.13
C ASN A 14 1.85 -5.41 24.86
N GLY A 15 2.21 -5.21 23.59
CA GLY A 15 3.51 -4.66 23.18
C GLY A 15 4.65 -5.66 23.17
N SER A 16 4.43 -6.94 23.51
CA SER A 16 5.48 -7.96 23.38
C SER A 16 5.75 -8.31 21.92
N GLU A 17 7.00 -8.62 21.62
CA GLU A 17 7.45 -9.00 20.28
C GLU A 17 7.35 -10.51 20.06
N VAL A 18 6.95 -10.90 18.84
CA VAL A 18 7.13 -12.26 18.33
C VAL A 18 8.60 -12.43 17.96
N THR A 19 9.20 -13.53 18.38
CA THR A 19 10.64 -13.76 18.18
C THR A 19 10.98 -14.01 16.71
N GLY A 20 12.05 -13.36 16.24
CA GLY A 20 12.54 -13.50 14.87
C GLY A 20 11.76 -12.67 13.85
N ILE A 21 12.24 -12.67 12.60
CA ILE A 21 11.60 -11.96 11.50
C ILE A 21 10.70 -12.92 10.74
N ASN A 22 9.45 -12.53 10.54
CA ASN A 22 8.47 -13.31 9.80
C ASN A 22 8.91 -13.49 8.34
N GLY A 23 8.91 -14.74 7.86
CA GLY A 23 9.33 -15.09 6.50
C GLY A 23 8.57 -14.35 5.40
N ALA A 24 7.32 -13.92 5.65
CA ALA A 24 6.54 -13.15 4.69
C ALA A 24 7.14 -11.77 4.37
N VAL A 25 7.98 -11.22 5.27
CA VAL A 25 8.58 -9.89 5.14
C VAL A 25 10.09 -9.87 5.42
N VAL A 26 10.76 -11.03 5.43
CA VAL A 26 12.21 -11.11 5.68
C VAL A 26 13.04 -10.31 4.69
N HIS A 27 12.56 -10.16 3.44
CA HIS A 27 13.23 -9.37 2.42
C HIS A 27 13.03 -7.85 2.60
N TRP A 28 12.26 -7.41 3.60
CA TRP A 28 12.09 -5.99 3.90
C TRP A 28 13.15 -5.46 4.87
N THR A 29 13.94 -6.33 5.50
CA THR A 29 14.85 -5.96 6.60
C THR A 29 16.32 -5.94 6.21
N TYR A 30 16.74 -6.79 5.27
CA TYR A 30 18.14 -7.00 4.95
C TYR A 30 18.42 -6.81 3.46
N GLY A 31 19.62 -6.35 3.14
CA GLY A 31 20.12 -6.17 1.78
C GLY A 31 20.26 -4.70 1.38
N ALA A 32 20.49 -4.48 0.08
CA ALA A 32 20.58 -3.15 -0.49
C ALA A 32 19.23 -2.42 -0.40
N TRP A 33 19.26 -1.10 -0.25
CA TRP A 33 18.06 -0.26 -0.18
C TRP A 33 17.11 -0.47 -1.36
N ASP A 34 17.65 -0.61 -2.56
CA ASP A 34 16.83 -0.86 -3.75
C ASP A 34 16.14 -2.24 -3.72
N ALA A 35 16.83 -3.27 -3.22
CA ALA A 35 16.23 -4.59 -3.03
C ALA A 35 15.10 -4.56 -2.01
N ILE A 36 15.28 -3.83 -0.89
CA ILE A 36 14.23 -3.63 0.13
C ILE A 36 13.05 -2.85 -0.47
N ARG A 37 13.33 -1.80 -1.24
CA ARG A 37 12.32 -1.00 -1.95
C ARG A 37 11.50 -1.87 -2.91
N MET A 38 12.16 -2.68 -3.74
CA MET A 38 11.50 -3.61 -4.66
C MET A 38 10.68 -4.66 -3.91
N ALA A 39 11.21 -5.24 -2.83
CA ALA A 39 10.49 -6.23 -2.01
C ALA A 39 9.21 -5.66 -1.38
N LYS A 40 9.22 -4.38 -0.98
CA LYS A 40 8.02 -3.64 -0.53
C LYS A 40 7.08 -3.34 -1.69
N GLY A 41 7.61 -2.95 -2.85
CA GLY A 41 6.86 -2.68 -4.08
C GLY A 41 6.06 -3.89 -4.60
N ARG A 42 6.48 -5.12 -4.25
CA ARG A 42 5.73 -6.35 -4.57
C ARG A 42 4.30 -6.41 -3.99
N LEU A 43 3.96 -5.53 -3.05
CA LEU A 43 2.57 -5.35 -2.60
C LEU A 43 1.65 -4.77 -3.68
N PHE A 44 2.20 -4.16 -4.73
CA PHE A 44 1.50 -3.39 -5.77
C PHE A 44 1.88 -3.82 -7.19
N SER A 45 2.62 -4.91 -7.34
CA SER A 45 3.04 -5.46 -8.63
C SER A 45 1.99 -6.40 -9.22
N ASN A 46 2.23 -6.88 -10.45
CA ASN A 46 1.36 -7.85 -11.12
C ASN A 46 1.18 -9.17 -10.33
N ASP A 47 2.14 -9.55 -9.49
CA ASP A 47 2.09 -10.70 -8.58
C ASP A 47 1.63 -10.34 -7.15
N ALA A 48 1.11 -9.13 -6.93
CA ALA A 48 0.70 -8.62 -5.63
C ALA A 48 -0.29 -9.54 -4.90
N ARG A 49 -1.16 -10.25 -5.61
CA ARG A 49 -2.11 -11.19 -5.00
C ARG A 49 -1.39 -12.24 -4.13
N ILE A 50 -0.28 -12.80 -4.61
CA ILE A 50 0.48 -13.85 -3.90
C ILE A 50 1.12 -13.25 -2.65
N HIS A 51 1.79 -12.10 -2.78
CA HIS A 51 2.43 -11.42 -1.65
C HIS A 51 1.42 -10.95 -0.59
N ARG A 52 0.28 -10.40 -1.02
CA ARG A 52 -0.84 -10.02 -0.14
C ARG A 52 -1.39 -11.25 0.61
N GLN A 53 -1.52 -12.41 -0.04
CA GLN A 53 -1.96 -13.64 0.63
C GLN A 53 -0.96 -14.14 1.66
N LEU A 54 0.34 -14.16 1.32
CA LEU A 54 1.41 -14.53 2.26
C LEU A 54 1.38 -13.64 3.51
N ILE A 55 1.34 -12.32 3.34
CA ILE A 55 1.26 -11.37 4.46
C ILE A 55 -0.01 -11.58 5.29
N ASN A 56 -1.18 -11.70 4.66
CA ASN A 56 -2.43 -11.90 5.40
C ASN A 56 -2.43 -13.21 6.22
N SER A 57 -1.83 -14.27 5.69
CA SER A 57 -1.69 -15.55 6.40
C SER A 57 -0.71 -15.50 7.58
N ALA A 58 0.22 -14.53 7.55
CA ALA A 58 1.27 -14.35 8.54
C ALA A 58 0.90 -13.39 9.68
N ILE A 59 -0.22 -12.66 9.57
CA ILE A 59 -0.69 -11.75 10.63
C ILE A 59 -0.93 -12.53 11.92
N THR A 60 -0.43 -12.02 13.04
CA THR A 60 -0.58 -12.67 14.34
C THR A 60 -2.06 -12.79 14.72
N PRO A 61 -2.47 -13.84 15.46
CA PRO A 61 -3.89 -14.04 15.81
C PRO A 61 -4.55 -12.81 16.44
N THR A 62 -3.80 -12.10 17.30
CA THR A 62 -4.25 -10.92 18.03
C THR A 62 -4.54 -9.73 17.12
N PHE A 63 -3.85 -9.62 15.98
CA PHE A 63 -4.02 -8.55 14.99
C PHE A 63 -4.89 -8.95 13.79
N ARG A 64 -5.53 -10.13 13.79
CA ARG A 64 -6.46 -10.54 12.72
C ARG A 64 -7.53 -9.50 12.35
N PRO A 65 -8.13 -8.73 13.29
CA PRO A 65 -9.06 -7.67 12.92
C PRO A 65 -8.44 -6.62 11.98
N LEU A 66 -7.13 -6.34 12.09
CA LEU A 66 -6.40 -5.41 11.21
C LEU A 66 -6.15 -5.97 9.81
N ALA A 67 -6.30 -7.27 9.58
CA ALA A 67 -6.12 -7.85 8.24
C ALA A 67 -7.06 -7.21 7.21
N ARG A 68 -8.28 -6.87 7.63
CA ARG A 68 -9.24 -6.14 6.79
C ARG A 68 -8.72 -4.75 6.43
N TRP A 69 -8.15 -4.02 7.40
CA TRP A 69 -7.57 -2.70 7.17
C TRP A 69 -6.40 -2.77 6.21
N ILE A 70 -5.44 -3.67 6.45
CA ILE A 70 -4.26 -3.86 5.59
C ILE A 70 -4.69 -4.16 4.15
N ARG A 71 -5.66 -5.06 3.97
CA ARG A 71 -6.19 -5.39 2.63
C ARG A 71 -6.79 -4.17 1.94
N ASN A 72 -7.70 -3.47 2.62
CA ASN A 72 -8.42 -2.34 2.03
C ASN A 72 -7.50 -1.15 1.74
N LEU A 73 -6.57 -0.84 2.66
CA LEU A 73 -5.55 0.18 2.46
C LEU A 73 -4.65 -0.18 1.28
N THR A 74 -4.24 -1.45 1.16
CA THR A 74 -3.42 -1.88 0.02
C THR A 74 -4.14 -1.62 -1.30
N LEU A 75 -5.42 -1.95 -1.40
CA LEU A 75 -6.22 -1.68 -2.61
C LEU A 75 -6.37 -0.18 -2.90
N MET A 76 -6.56 0.64 -1.87
CA MET A 76 -6.62 2.10 -2.03
C MET A 76 -5.32 2.66 -2.61
N PHE A 77 -4.17 2.25 -2.06
CA PHE A 77 -2.85 2.66 -2.57
C PHE A 77 -2.59 2.12 -3.99
N ASP A 78 -2.98 0.87 -4.27
CA ASP A 78 -2.88 0.22 -5.59
C ASP A 78 -3.56 1.08 -6.66
N HIS A 79 -4.81 1.50 -6.40
CA HIS A 79 -5.56 2.32 -7.34
C HIS A 79 -4.90 3.68 -7.59
N GLY A 80 -4.33 4.31 -6.55
CA GLY A 80 -3.62 5.58 -6.69
C GLY A 80 -2.32 5.43 -7.50
N PHE A 81 -1.56 4.36 -7.26
CA PHE A 81 -0.33 4.09 -8.02
C PHE A 81 -0.62 3.72 -9.47
N SER A 82 -1.68 2.93 -9.74
CA SER A 82 -2.12 2.66 -11.11
C SER A 82 -2.53 3.94 -11.83
N ALA A 83 -3.32 4.81 -11.19
CA ALA A 83 -3.74 6.08 -11.80
C ALA A 83 -2.54 6.99 -12.13
N ARG A 84 -1.52 7.00 -11.28
CA ARG A 84 -0.27 7.70 -11.57
C ARG A 84 0.48 7.08 -12.75
N GLY A 85 0.60 5.75 -12.79
CA GLY A 85 1.25 5.05 -13.89
C GLY A 85 0.57 5.31 -15.24
N GLU A 86 -0.77 5.25 -15.27
CA GLU A 86 -1.55 5.58 -16.47
C GLU A 86 -1.34 7.03 -16.93
N ARG A 87 -1.22 7.98 -15.98
CA ARG A 87 -0.87 9.36 -16.30
C ARG A 87 0.53 9.48 -16.87
N ASP A 88 1.52 8.84 -16.24
CA ASP A 88 2.92 8.91 -16.67
C ASP A 88 3.06 8.31 -18.08
N ASP A 89 2.43 7.16 -18.35
CA ASP A 89 2.36 6.55 -19.70
C ASP A 89 1.72 7.49 -20.73
N ARG A 90 0.67 8.23 -20.35
CA ARG A 90 0.02 9.21 -21.23
C ARG A 90 0.95 10.41 -21.51
N LEU A 91 1.66 10.91 -20.50
CA LEU A 91 2.59 12.01 -20.67
C LEU A 91 3.73 11.64 -21.62
N ASP A 92 4.26 10.42 -21.49
CA ASP A 92 5.27 9.90 -22.40
C ASP A 92 4.73 9.89 -23.85
N ARG A 93 3.50 9.41 -24.08
CA ARG A 93 2.88 9.42 -25.44
C ARG A 93 2.73 10.82 -26.02
N VAL A 94 2.36 11.80 -25.20
CA VAL A 94 2.29 13.21 -25.61
C VAL A 94 3.67 13.73 -25.97
N GLU A 95 4.71 13.42 -25.19
CA GLU A 95 6.09 13.79 -25.48
C GLU A 95 6.58 13.23 -26.83
N TRP A 96 6.20 11.98 -27.15
CA TRP A 96 6.50 11.33 -28.42
C TRP A 96 5.57 11.74 -29.58
N GLY A 97 4.60 12.61 -29.34
CA GLY A 97 3.65 13.11 -30.35
C GLY A 97 2.61 12.07 -30.79
N GLU A 98 2.39 11.02 -30.01
CA GLU A 98 1.37 9.99 -30.25
C GLU A 98 -0.03 10.41 -29.77
N GLU A 99 -0.10 11.41 -28.88
CA GLU A 99 -1.34 11.91 -28.29
C GLU A 99 -1.32 13.45 -28.17
N GLU A 100 -2.49 14.10 -28.30
CA GLU A 100 -2.61 15.54 -28.10
C GLU A 100 -2.53 15.91 -26.62
N ALA A 101 -1.81 16.99 -26.31
CA ALA A 101 -1.70 17.51 -24.96
C ALA A 101 -3.07 18.03 -24.46
N ALA A 102 -3.64 17.35 -23.46
CA ALA A 102 -4.79 17.82 -22.72
C ALA A 102 -4.36 18.57 -21.44
N PRO A 103 -5.18 19.50 -20.91
CA PRO A 103 -4.92 20.13 -19.61
C PRO A 103 -4.79 19.07 -18.51
N ASP A 104 -3.64 19.03 -17.86
CA ASP A 104 -3.38 18.09 -16.78
C ASP A 104 -3.77 18.72 -15.44
N ASN A 105 -4.93 18.32 -14.92
CA ASN A 105 -5.44 18.74 -13.61
C ASN A 105 -5.02 17.78 -12.49
N TRP A 106 -3.92 17.06 -12.68
CA TRP A 106 -3.41 16.07 -11.75
C TRP A 106 -3.07 16.69 -10.39
N ASN A 107 -3.60 16.11 -9.32
CA ASN A 107 -3.27 16.45 -7.95
C ASN A 107 -2.34 15.39 -7.36
N GLU A 108 -1.04 15.69 -7.29
CA GLU A 108 -0.02 14.77 -6.75
C GLU A 108 -0.28 14.40 -5.28
N ASP A 109 -0.78 15.34 -4.46
CA ASP A 109 -0.95 15.12 -3.01
C ASP A 109 -1.98 14.03 -2.67
N THR A 110 -2.95 13.82 -3.56
CA THR A 110 -4.02 12.83 -3.38
C THR A 110 -4.01 11.74 -4.44
N LEU A 111 -2.98 11.73 -5.31
CA LEU A 111 -2.96 10.95 -6.55
C LEU A 111 -4.30 11.07 -7.29
N ASN A 112 -4.73 12.31 -7.54
CA ASN A 112 -5.99 12.66 -8.19
C ASN A 112 -7.25 12.13 -7.47
N ASN A 113 -7.34 12.37 -6.15
CA ASN A 113 -8.42 11.93 -5.27
C ASN A 113 -8.50 10.41 -5.03
N HIS A 114 -7.46 9.64 -5.35
CA HIS A 114 -7.40 8.21 -5.04
C HIS A 114 -6.94 7.92 -3.60
N ILE A 115 -6.15 8.83 -3.03
CA ILE A 115 -5.64 8.77 -1.66
C ILE A 115 -6.07 10.03 -0.92
N THR A 116 -7.24 10.00 -0.30
CA THR A 116 -7.76 11.10 0.54
C THR A 116 -8.00 10.61 1.95
N TYR A 117 -8.18 11.54 2.90
CA TYR A 117 -8.54 11.21 4.26
C TYR A 117 -9.84 10.40 4.33
N GLU A 118 -10.86 10.79 3.57
CA GLU A 118 -12.16 10.11 3.54
C GLU A 118 -12.03 8.68 3.03
N ARG A 119 -11.22 8.47 1.98
CA ARG A 119 -10.94 7.13 1.47
C ARG A 119 -10.15 6.29 2.45
N PHE A 120 -9.20 6.90 3.16
CA PHE A 120 -8.43 6.23 4.21
C PHE A 120 -9.35 5.77 5.36
N MET A 121 -10.19 6.65 5.88
CA MET A 121 -11.16 6.34 6.95
C MET A 121 -12.11 5.23 6.50
N SER A 122 -12.66 5.34 5.30
CA SER A 122 -13.51 4.31 4.70
C SER A 122 -12.79 2.97 4.55
N ALA A 123 -11.50 2.97 4.16
CA ALA A 123 -10.71 1.75 4.02
C ALA A 123 -10.52 1.01 5.36
N ILE A 124 -10.35 1.74 6.46
CA ILE A 124 -10.30 1.16 7.81
C ILE A 124 -11.68 0.90 8.42
N GLY A 125 -12.77 1.25 7.73
CA GLY A 125 -14.14 0.99 8.16
C GLY A 125 -14.70 2.03 9.14
N GLU A 126 -14.05 3.18 9.24
CA GLU A 126 -14.46 4.31 10.07
C GLU A 126 -15.14 5.40 9.22
N GLY A 127 -15.94 6.25 9.86
CA GLY A 127 -16.49 7.44 9.23
C GLY A 127 -15.43 8.55 9.10
N PRO A 128 -15.51 9.41 8.06
CA PRO A 128 -14.62 10.58 7.98
C PRO A 128 -14.99 11.68 9.00
N GLN A 129 -16.15 11.59 9.64
CA GLN A 129 -16.56 12.53 10.67
C GLN A 129 -15.61 12.39 11.86
N LEU A 130 -14.93 13.49 12.20
CA LEU A 130 -14.31 13.61 13.51
C LEU A 130 -15.45 13.88 14.49
N ASP A 131 -15.62 13.04 15.50
CA ASP A 131 -16.48 13.36 16.64
C ASP A 131 -15.84 14.56 17.36
N ILE A 132 -16.39 15.76 17.16
CA ILE A 132 -15.98 17.03 17.80
C ILE A 132 -16.98 17.36 18.90
#